data_AF-A0A4Q7KFD5-F1
#
_entry.id   AF-A0A4Q7KFD5-F1
#
_cell.length_a   1.000
_cell.length_b   1.000
_cell.length_c   1.000
_cell.angle_alpha   90.00
_cell.angle_beta   90.00
_cell.angle_gamma   90.00
#
_symmetry.space_group_name_H-M   'P 1'
#
loop_
_entity.id
_entity.type
_entity.pdbx_description
1 polymer ?
#
loop_
_entity_poly.entity_id
_entity_poly.type
_entity_poly.pdbx_seq_one_letter_code
_entity_poly.pdbx_strand_id
1 'polypeptide(L)' 'MAEDATCSRCGRLRSTVPPGEALAWVAERERGVTRWLCAGCARQHVRDIEGKLPSEYWS' A
#
# COMPACT_ATOMS: atom_id res chain seq x y z
N MET A 1 -0.51 -18.46 -10.33
CA MET A 1 0.57 -17.59 -10.80
C MET A 1 0.37 -16.24 -10.13
N ALA A 2 1.36 -15.69 -9.44
CA ALA A 2 1.21 -14.37 -8.84
C ALA A 2 1.23 -13.35 -9.99
N GLU A 3 0.07 -12.78 -10.33
CA GLU A 3 -0.03 -11.67 -11.27
C GLU A 3 0.95 -10.56 -10.86
N ASP A 4 1.72 -10.05 -11.81
CA ASP A 4 2.68 -8.99 -11.57
C ASP A 4 1.92 -7.72 -11.16
N ALA A 5 2.01 -7.37 -9.87
CA ALA A 5 1.27 -6.25 -9.33
C ALA A 5 1.91 -4.95 -9.81
N THR A 6 1.08 -4.05 -10.34
CA THR A 6 1.48 -2.69 -10.70
C THR A 6 0.97 -1.71 -9.65
N CYS A 7 1.83 -0.81 -9.19
CA CYS A 7 1.45 0.24 -8.27
C CYS A 7 0.44 1.18 -8.94
N SER A 8 -0.77 1.27 -8.40
CA SER A 8 -1.85 2.10 -8.96
C SER A 8 -1.58 3.61 -8.88
N ARG A 9 -0.50 4.05 -8.22
CA ARG A 9 -0.13 5.47 -8.07
C ARG A 9 1.04 5.89 -8.94
N CYS A 10 2.13 5.15 -8.90
CA CYS A 10 3.36 5.51 -9.64
C CYS A 10 3.66 4.59 -10.83
N GLY A 11 2.86 3.54 -11.06
CA GLY A 11 3.06 2.60 -12.17
C GLY A 11 4.24 1.66 -12.00
N ARG A 12 4.95 1.70 -10.86
CA ARG A 12 6.05 0.77 -10.57
C ARG A 12 5.55 -0.68 -10.63
N LEU A 13 6.37 -1.60 -11.12
CA LEU A 13 6.08 -3.04 -11.19
C LEU A 13 6.71 -3.76 -9.99
N ARG A 14 6.01 -4.76 -9.44
CA ARG A 14 6.49 -5.53 -8.29
C ARG A 14 7.65 -6.45 -8.66
N SER A 15 7.64 -6.99 -9.88
CA SER A 15 8.74 -7.84 -10.37
C SER A 15 10.05 -7.07 -10.61
N THR A 16 10.02 -5.74 -10.69
CA THR A 16 11.22 -4.94 -10.95
C THR A 16 11.95 -4.47 -9.69
N VAL A 17 11.45 -4.83 -8.50
CA VAL A 17 12.05 -4.42 -7.21
C VAL A 17 12.66 -5.61 -6.47
N PRO A 18 13.63 -5.38 -5.56
CA PRO A 18 14.22 -6.45 -4.77
C PRO A 18 13.16 -7.22 -3.97
N PRO A 19 13.37 -8.51 -3.66
CA PRO A 19 12.39 -9.33 -2.93
C PRO A 19 11.91 -8.71 -1.63
N GLY A 20 12.82 -8.10 -0.86
CA GLY A 20 12.48 -7.42 0.39
C GLY A 20 11.53 -6.22 0.19
N GLU A 21 11.70 -5.46 -0.90
CA GLU A 21 10.78 -4.39 -1.26
C GLU A 21 9.46 -4.95 -1.79
N ALA A 22 9.51 -5.99 -2.62
CA ALA A 22 8.32 -6.66 -3.16
C ALA A 22 7.41 -7.20 -2.04
N LEU A 23 7.96 -7.70 -0.94
CA LEU A 23 7.20 -8.19 0.22
C LEU A 23 6.47 -7.05 0.97
N ALA A 24 6.94 -5.81 0.88
CA ALA A 24 6.36 -4.66 1.56
C ALA A 24 5.24 -3.97 0.76
N TRP A 25 4.78 -4.56 -0.34
CA TRP A 25 3.66 -4.05 -1.12
C TRP A 25 2.33 -4.26 -0.41
N VAL A 26 1.42 -3.30 -0.57
CA VAL A 26 0.13 -3.29 0.12
C VAL A 26 -0.99 -3.45 -0.89
N ALA A 27 -1.95 -4.32 -0.58
CA ALA A 27 -3.21 -4.40 -1.29
C ALA A 27 -4.24 -3.54 -0.56
N GLU A 28 -4.70 -2.47 -1.19
CA GLU A 28 -5.82 -1.68 -0.72
C GLU A 28 -7.11 -2.17 -1.36
N ARG A 29 -8.17 -2.32 -0.56
CA ARG A 29 -9.51 -2.65 -1.06
C ARG A 29 -10.41 -1.46 -0.86
N GLU A 30 -10.77 -0.80 -1.96
CA GLU A 30 -11.67 0.34 -1.96
C GLU A 30 -12.90 0.03 -2.81
N ARG A 31 -14.10 0.14 -2.23
CA ARG A 31 -15.38 -0.06 -2.93
C ARG A 31 -15.45 -1.37 -3.76
N GLY A 32 -14.84 -2.44 -3.24
CA GLY A 32 -14.79 -3.75 -3.89
C GLY A 32 -13.66 -3.94 -4.91
N VAL A 33 -12.88 -2.90 -5.23
CA VAL A 33 -11.74 -2.98 -6.14
C VAL A 33 -10.45 -3.16 -5.31
N THR A 34 -9.66 -4.17 -5.65
CA THR A 34 -8.32 -4.35 -5.06
C THR A 34 -7.30 -3.58 -5.89
N ARG A 35 -6.59 -2.66 -5.27
CA ARG A 35 -5.49 -1.88 -5.85
C ARG A 35 -4.19 -2.23 -5.13
N TRP A 36 -3.10 -2.23 -5.86
CA TRP A 36 -1.77 -2.49 -5.29
C TRP A 36 -0.98 -1.21 -5.19
N LEU A 37 -0.28 -1.02 -4.07
CA LEU A 37 0.64 0.08 -3.84
C LEU A 37 2.01 -0.43 -3.46
N CYS A 38 3.05 0.24 -3.98
CA CYS A 38 4.41 0.03 -3.49
C CYS A 38 4.58 0.61 -2.09
N ALA A 39 5.57 0.12 -1.34
CA ALA A 39 5.83 0.52 0.04
C ALA A 39 5.98 2.05 0.22
N GLY A 40 6.58 2.74 -0.75
CA GLY A 40 6.72 4.20 -0.73
C GLY A 40 5.38 4.92 -0.83
N CYS A 41 4.56 4.56 -1.82
CA CYS A 41 3.22 5.15 -1.97
C CYS A 41 2.32 4.79 -0.79
N ALA A 42 2.32 3.52 -0.35
CA ALA A 42 1.51 3.09 0.78
C ALA A 42 1.82 3.87 2.06
N ARG A 43 3.11 4.03 2.43
CA ARG A 43 3.52 4.81 3.60
C ARG A 43 3.15 6.30 3.49
N GLN A 44 3.08 6.84 2.28
CA GLN A 44 2.65 8.21 2.06
C GLN A 44 1.13 8.38 2.27
N HIS A 45 0.31 7.35 1.98
CA HIS A 45 -1.14 7.37 2.23
C HIS A 45 -1.53 6.99 3.66
N VAL A 46 -0.79 6.08 4.31
CA VAL A 46 -1.07 5.68 5.71
C VAL A 46 -0.99 6.85 6.68
N ARG A 47 -0.12 7.83 6.42
CA ARG A 47 -0.01 9.06 7.25
C ARG A 47 -1.26 9.93 7.24
N ASP A 48 -2.16 9.76 6.28
CA ASP A 48 -3.44 10.49 6.23
C ASP A 48 -4.51 9.85 7.16
N ILE A 49 -4.33 8.56 7.50
CA ILE A 49 -5.29 7.78 8.30
C ILE A 49 -4.95 7.89 9.80
N GLU A 50 -3.66 7.93 10.17
CA GLU A 50 -3.22 8.01 11.57
C GLU A 50 -3.42 9.39 12.22
N GLY A 51 -3.65 10.46 11.45
CA GLY A 51 -3.96 11.79 11.98
C GLY A 51 -5.40 11.96 12.49
N LYS A 52 -6.24 10.91 12.42
CA LYS A 52 -7.69 10.99 12.64
C LYS A 52 -8.24 10.01 13.68
N LEU A 53 -7.39 9.31 14.42
CA LEU A 53 -7.84 8.59 15.61
C LEU A 53 -7.60 9.49 16.82
N PRO A 54 -8.67 10.00 17.46
CA PRO A 54 -8.51 10.81 18.65
C PRO A 54 -7.91 9.93 19.76
N SER A 55 -7.05 10.52 20.58
CA SER A 55 -6.27 9.84 21.64
C SER A 55 -7.12 9.04 22.65
N GLU A 56 -8.43 9.25 22.64
CA GLU A 56 -9.46 8.57 23.43
C GLU A 56 -9.59 7.07 23.11
N TYR A 57 -9.10 6.60 21.95
CA TYR A 57 -9.20 5.19 21.54
C TYR A 57 -8.08 4.29 22.10
N TRP A 58 -7.03 4.88 22.68
CA TRP A 58 -5.88 4.15 23.24
C TRP A 58 -5.85 4.13 24.77
N SER A 59 -6.91 4.64 25.42
CA SER A 59 -7.08 4.55 26.87
C SER A 59 -7.64 3.20 27.31
#